data_AF-A0A5K1HYT5-F1
#
_entry.id   AF-A0A5K1HYT5-F1
#
_cell.length_a   1.000
_cell.length_b   1.000
_cell.length_c   1.000
_cell.angle_alpha   90.00
_cell.angle_beta   90.00
_cell.angle_gamma   90.00
#
_symmetry.space_group_name_H-M   'P 1'
#
loop_
_entity.id
_entity.type
_entity.pdbx_description
1 polymer ?
#
loop_
_entity_poly.entity_id
_entity_poly.type
_entity_poly.pdbx_seq_one_letter_code
_entity_poly.pdbx_strand_id
1 'polypeptide(L)' 'MTESIKIIQQALEGIPGGPYENLEFRRFAGTKDSELNDFEYRFISKKPSPSFELSKQELY' A
#
# COMPACT_ATOMS: atom_id res chain seq x y z
N MET A 1 22.04 -14.07 -5.52
CA MET A 1 21.85 -13.08 -4.45
C MET A 1 21.84 -11.65 -4.98
N THR A 2 22.72 -11.31 -5.93
CA THR A 2 22.85 -9.95 -6.51
C THR A 2 21.57 -9.42 -7.16
N GLU A 3 20.87 -10.23 -7.95
CA GLU A 3 19.63 -9.79 -8.61
C GLU A 3 18.49 -9.49 -7.62
N SER A 4 18.37 -10.27 -6.54
CA SER A 4 17.40 -10.01 -5.48
C SER A 4 17.63 -8.65 -4.80
N ILE A 5 18.89 -8.27 -4.62
CA ILE A 5 19.25 -6.97 -4.03
C ILE A 5 18.84 -5.82 -4.96
N LYS A 6 19.06 -5.95 -6.28
CA LYS A 6 18.62 -4.94 -7.26
C LYS A 6 17.10 -4.76 -7.25
N ILE A 7 16.34 -5.86 -7.17
CA ILE A 7 14.87 -5.81 -7.09
C ILE A 7 14.42 -5.07 -5.82
N ILE A 8 15.04 -5.35 -4.68
CA ILE A 8 14.72 -4.67 -3.42
C ILE A 8 15.04 -3.18 -3.50
N GLN A 9 16.21 -2.81 -4.04
CA GLN A 9 16.59 -1.40 -4.20
C GLN A 9 15.61 -0.65 -5.11
N GLN A 10 15.26 -1.25 -6.25
CA GLN A 10 14.27 -0.69 -7.17
C GLN A 10 12.89 -0.55 -6.51
N ALA A 11 12.47 -1.53 -5.72
CA ALA A 11 11.20 -1.48 -5.00
C ALA A 11 11.20 -0.39 -3.91
N LEU A 12 12.31 -0.21 -3.20
CA LEU A 12 12.46 0.84 -2.17
C LEU A 12 12.37 2.25 -2.75
N GLU A 13 12.98 2.47 -3.93
CA GLU A 13 12.90 3.75 -4.64
C GLU A 13 11.48 4.02 -5.19
N GLY A 14 10.73 2.96 -5.51
CA GLY A 14 9.39 3.02 -6.07
C GLY A 14 8.23 3.03 -5.06
N ILE A 15 8.48 3.12 -3.74
CA ILE A 15 7.40 3.10 -2.75
C ILE A 15 6.55 4.37 -2.85
N PRO A 16 5.24 4.27 -3.15
CA PRO A 16 4.35 5.42 -3.16
C PRO A 16 4.25 6.01 -1.74
N GLY A 17 4.57 7.30 -1.61
CA GLY A 17 4.57 7.98 -0.31
C GLY A 17 5.87 7.82 0.49
N GLY A 18 6.83 7.03 0.01
CA GLY A 18 8.12 6.82 0.65
C GLY A 18 8.01 6.11 2.01
N PRO A 19 8.89 6.42 2.97
CA PRO A 19 8.86 5.81 4.29
C PRO A 19 7.53 6.05 5.03
N TYR A 20 7.04 5.02 5.72
CA TYR A 20 5.78 5.07 6.45
C TYR A 20 5.70 6.23 7.46
N GLU A 21 6.79 6.47 8.19
CA GLU A 21 6.89 7.55 9.19
C GLU A 21 6.62 8.93 8.57
N ASN A 22 7.18 9.17 7.38
CA ASN A 22 6.99 10.42 6.66
C ASN A 22 5.58 10.53 6.09
N LEU A 23 5.03 9.43 5.58
CA LEU A 23 3.67 9.38 5.06
C LEU A 23 2.64 9.70 6.16
N GLU A 24 2.76 9.07 7.32
CA GLU A 24 1.89 9.31 8.46
C GLU A 24 2.04 10.73 9.01
N PHE A 25 3.26 11.25 9.12
CA PHE A 25 3.47 12.66 9.51
C PHE A 25 2.74 13.62 8.58
N ARG A 26 2.84 13.40 7.25
CA ARG A 26 2.13 14.22 6.25
C ARG A 26 0.62 14.07 6.35
N ARG A 27 0.11 12.87 6.65
CA ARG A 27 -1.33 12.63 6.88
C ARG A 27 -1.85 13.36 8.11
N PHE A 28 -1.09 13.36 9.21
CA PHE A 28 -1.45 14.10 10.43
C PHE A 28 -1.38 15.61 10.25
N ALA A 29 -0.43 16.10 9.44
CA ALA A 29 -0.27 17.52 9.16
C ALA A 29 -1.27 18.05 8.11
N GLY A 30 -1.79 17.18 7.23
CA GLY A 30 -2.68 17.53 6.13
C GLY A 30 -4.17 17.57 6.49
N THR A 31 -5.00 17.88 5.50
CA THR A 31 -6.46 17.79 5.61
C THR A 31 -6.93 16.34 5.45
N LYS A 32 -8.10 16.01 6.01
CA LYS A 32 -8.70 14.66 5.93
C LYS A 32 -8.84 14.15 4.48
N ASP A 33 -9.08 15.04 3.53
CA ASP A 33 -9.29 14.71 2.11
C ASP A 33 -8.02 14.95 1.25
N SER A 34 -6.84 14.98 1.86
CA SER A 34 -5.59 15.08 1.11
C SER A 34 -5.39 13.88 0.17
N GLU A 35 -4.76 14.11 -0.98
CA GLU A 35 -4.42 13.07 -1.97
C GLU A 35 -3.59 11.92 -1.36
N LEU A 36 -2.85 12.19 -0.28
CA LEU A 36 -2.06 11.19 0.46
C LEU A 36 -2.91 10.17 1.25
N ASN A 37 -4.20 10.42 1.39
CA ASN A 37 -5.17 9.48 1.95
C ASN A 37 -5.84 8.63 0.88
N ASP A 38 -5.48 8.78 -0.40
CA ASP A 38 -6.07 8.00 -1.47
C ASP A 38 -5.63 6.53 -1.44
N PHE A 39 -6.31 5.69 -2.22
CA PHE A 39 -6.13 4.24 -2.28
C PHE A 39 -4.67 3.82 -2.49
N GLU A 40 -3.93 4.53 -3.35
CA GLU A 40 -2.55 4.19 -3.74
C GLU A 40 -1.55 4.30 -2.59
N TYR A 41 -1.86 5.09 -1.56
CA TYR A 41 -0.98 5.30 -0.40
C TYR A 41 -1.39 4.43 0.80
N ARG A 42 -2.38 3.54 0.65
CA ARG A 42 -2.86 2.67 1.74
C ARG A 42 -2.27 1.27 1.59
N PHE A 43 -1.93 0.65 2.72
CA PHE A 43 -1.51 -0.75 2.74
C PHE A 43 -2.68 -1.72 2.49
N ILE A 44 -3.92 -1.29 2.77
CA ILE A 44 -5.14 -2.03 2.51
C ILE A 44 -6.27 -1.07 2.15
N SER A 45 -7.09 -1.47 1.18
CA SER A 45 -8.21 -0.66 0.70
C SER A 45 -9.45 -0.80 1.57
N LYS A 46 -9.96 -2.03 1.69
CA LYS A 46 -11.07 -2.43 2.54
C LYS A 46 -10.67 -3.64 3.35
N LYS A 47 -10.88 -3.58 4.66
CA LYS A 47 -10.68 -4.73 5.53
C LYS A 47 -11.86 -5.69 5.34
N PRO A 48 -11.65 -6.92 4.84
CA PRO A 48 -12.74 -7.87 4.61
C PRO A 48 -13.40 -8.28 5.92
N SER A 49 -14.69 -8.61 5.86
CA SER A 49 -15.40 -9.18 7.01
C SER A 49 -14.92 -10.62 7.28
N PRO A 50 -15.04 -11.11 8.53
CA PRO A 50 -14.80 -12.53 8.83
C PRO A 50 -15.71 -13.48 8.04
N SER A 51 -16.86 -12.98 7.58
CA SER A 51 -17.86 -13.69 6.78
C SER A 51 -17.68 -13.52 5.27
N PHE A 52 -16.48 -13.16 4.80
CA PHE A 52 -16.22 -12.96 3.37
C PHE A 52 -16.38 -14.28 2.60
N GLU A 53 -17.37 -14.33 1.69
CA GLU A 53 -17.64 -15.50 0.84
C GLU A 53 -16.78 -15.47 -0.42
N LEU A 54 -16.09 -16.59 -0.70
CA LEU A 54 -15.32 -16.75 -1.94
C LEU A 54 -16.25 -17.02 -3.12
N SER A 55 -16.02 -16.34 -4.23
CA SER A 55 -16.72 -16.61 -5.50
C SER A 55 -16.41 -18.03 -5.98
N LYS A 56 -17.44 -18.76 -6.45
CA LYS A 56 -17.35 -20.17 -6.85
C LYS A 56 -16.60 -20.44 -8.18
N GLN A 57 -15.84 -19.48 -8.69
CA GLN A 57 -15.21 -19.57 -10.00
C GLN A 57 -13.82 -20.20 -9.89
N GLU A 58 -13.51 -21.16 -10.78
CA GLU A 58 -12.18 -21.77 -10.87
C GLU A 58 -11.20 -20.80 -11.55
N LEU A 59 -9.99 -20.69 -10.98
CA LEU A 59 -8.87 -19.94 -11.56
C LEU A 59 -7.99 -20.93 -12.34
N TYR A 60 -7.99 -20.78 -13.67
CA TYR A 60 -7.18 -21.58 -14.61
C TYR A 60 -5.86 -20.89 -14.94
#